data_AF-A0A2M7AN39-F1
#
_entry.id   AF-A0A2M7AN39-F1
#
_cell.length_a   1.000
_cell.length_b   1.000
_cell.length_c   1.000
_cell.angle_alpha   90.00
_cell.angle_beta   90.00
_cell.angle_gamma   90.00
#
_symmetry.space_group_name_H-M   'P 1'
#
loop_
_entity.id
_entity.type
_entity.pdbx_description
1 polymer ?
#
loop_
_entity_poly.entity_id
_entity_poly.type
_entity_poly.pdbx_seq_one_letter_code
_entity_poly.pdbx_strand_id
1 'polypeptide(L)' 'MPDQQNIHITPKEIEQLVIARLLVLPEGKKISIGSEGEFTKNELIDRVKQGDELGKKMIEVELDYLRSLKDITKDILADE' A
#
# COMPACT_ATOMS: atom_id res chain seq x y z
N MET A 1 -27.13 12.42 3.93
CA MET A 1 -25.70 12.09 3.74
C MET A 1 -25.32 11.17 4.89
N PRO A 2 -24.77 9.97 4.64
CA PRO A 2 -24.35 9.11 5.74
C PRO A 2 -23.19 9.78 6.46
N ASP A 3 -23.24 9.73 7.79
CA ASP A 3 -22.26 10.34 8.68
C ASP A 3 -20.83 9.95 8.30
N GLN A 4 -19.97 10.95 8.11
CA GLN A 4 -18.53 10.74 8.00
C GLN A 4 -18.04 10.31 9.38
N GLN A 5 -18.09 9.01 9.66
CA GLN A 5 -17.49 8.43 10.85
C GLN A 5 -16.03 8.88 10.91
N ASN A 6 -15.63 9.49 12.02
CA ASN A 6 -14.25 9.86 12.29
C ASN A 6 -13.43 8.57 12.42
N ILE A 7 -12.95 8.03 11.29
CA ILE A 7 -12.15 6.81 11.28
C ILE A 7 -10.78 7.17 11.87
N HIS A 8 -10.56 6.80 13.13
CA HIS A 8 -9.26 6.96 13.77
C HIS A 8 -8.34 5.80 13.36
N ILE A 9 -7.59 6.00 12.28
CA ILE A 9 -6.66 4.99 11.76
C ILE A 9 -5.33 5.07 12.50
N THR A 10 -4.90 3.96 13.09
CA THR A 10 -3.60 3.85 13.76
C THR A 10 -2.48 3.50 12.77
N PRO A 11 -1.23 3.84 13.07
CA PRO A 11 -0.08 3.43 12.24
C PRO A 11 0.01 1.91 12.05
N LYS A 12 -0.42 1.12 13.03
CA LYS A 12 -0.39 -0.34 12.95
C LYS A 12 -1.41 -0.89 11.97
N GLU A 13 -2.59 -0.28 11.88
CA GLU A 13 -3.60 -0.65 10.89
C GLU A 13 -3.13 -0.34 9.47
N ILE A 14 -2.41 0.76 9.27
CA ILE A 14 -1.76 1.08 7.98
C ILE A 14 -0.73 0.01 7.62
N GLU A 15 0.15 -0.37 8.55
CA GLU A 15 1.15 -1.42 8.32
C GLU A 15 0.48 -2.75 7.93
N GLN A 16 -0.58 -3.14 8.65
CA GLN A 16 -1.33 -4.37 8.37
C GLN A 16 -2.02 -4.34 7.01
N LEU A 17 -2.60 -3.20 6.62
CA LEU A 17 -3.20 -3.01 5.31
C LEU A 17 -2.17 -3.20 4.18
N VAL A 18 -0.99 -2.58 4.33
CA VAL A 18 0.11 -2.70 3.37
C VAL A 18 0.59 -4.15 3.27
N ILE A 19 0.79 -4.83 4.41
CA ILE A 19 1.16 -6.24 4.44
C ILE A 19 0.10 -7.12 3.74
N ALA A 20 -1.19 -6.87 4.00
CA ALA A 20 -2.28 -7.61 3.37
C ALA A 20 -2.27 -7.48 1.85
N ARG A 21 -1.97 -6.30 1.30
CA ARG A 21 -1.81 -6.10 -0.14
C ARG A 21 -0.57 -6.81 -0.69
N LEU A 22 0.56 -6.77 0.00
CA LEU A 22 1.76 -7.48 -0.46
C LEU A 22 1.55 -9.00 -0.49
N LEU A 23 0.76 -9.55 0.44
CA LEU A 23 0.47 -10.98 0.51
C LEU A 23 -0.28 -11.53 -0.71
N VAL A 24 -1.12 -10.71 -1.38
CA VAL A 24 -1.87 -11.13 -2.57
C VAL A 24 -0.99 -11.26 -3.82
N LEU A 25 0.25 -10.78 -3.77
CA LEU A 25 1.16 -10.91 -4.90
C LEU A 25 1.59 -12.37 -5.11
N PRO A 26 1.79 -12.82 -6.37
CA PRO A 26 2.22 -14.19 -6.65
C PRO A 26 3.57 -14.51 -6.00
N GLU A 27 3.73 -15.75 -5.55
CA GLU A 27 5.02 -16.25 -5.06
C GLU A 27 6.05 -16.33 -6.19
N GLY A 28 7.33 -16.22 -5.83
CA GLY A 28 8.44 -16.32 -6.78
C GLY A 28 8.60 -15.13 -7.73
N LYS A 29 7.76 -14.09 -7.61
CA LYS A 29 7.93 -12.83 -8.34
C LYS A 29 8.74 -11.83 -7.53
N LYS A 30 9.59 -11.10 -8.23
CA LYS A 30 10.33 -9.95 -7.71
C LYS A 30 9.69 -8.66 -8.17
N ILE A 31 9.71 -7.67 -7.29
CA ILE A 31 9.24 -6.31 -7.50
C ILE A 31 10.47 -5.43 -7.59
N SER A 32 10.60 -4.70 -8.69
CA SER A 32 11.67 -3.72 -8.87
C SER A 32 11.28 -2.41 -8.20
N ILE A 33 12.12 -1.93 -7.27
CA ILE A 33 11.94 -0.69 -6.54
C ILE A 33 13.02 0.29 -6.98
N GLY A 34 12.91 0.79 -8.21
CA GLY A 34 13.83 1.80 -8.77
C GLY A 34 15.31 1.45 -8.54
N SER A 35 16.06 2.37 -7.94
CA SER A 35 17.48 2.18 -7.61
C SER A 35 17.75 1.34 -6.36
N GLU A 36 16.72 0.98 -5.57
CA GLU A 36 16.87 0.16 -4.35
C GLU A 36 17.12 -1.32 -4.70
N GLY A 37 16.72 -1.74 -5.91
CA GLY A 37 16.90 -3.10 -6.40
C GLY A 37 15.59 -3.87 -6.52
N GLU A 38 15.69 -5.20 -6.46
CA GLU A 38 14.57 -6.12 -6.64
C GLU A 38 14.31 -6.93 -5.38
N PHE A 39 13.05 -6.99 -4.97
CA PHE A 39 12.64 -7.65 -3.73
C PHE A 39 11.46 -8.57 -3.95
N THR A 40 11.44 -9.68 -3.25
CA THR A 40 10.27 -10.55 -3.14
C THR A 40 9.23 -9.94 -2.21
N LYS A 41 7.97 -10.39 -2.31
CA LYS A 41 6.90 -9.93 -1.40
C LYS A 41 7.24 -10.17 0.08
N ASN A 42 7.93 -11.26 0.40
CA ASN A 42 8.30 -11.61 1.77
C ASN A 42 9.35 -10.64 2.32
N GLU A 43 10.37 -10.32 1.51
CA GLU A 43 11.38 -9.33 1.90
C GLU A 43 10.73 -7.97 2.16
N LEU A 44 9.82 -7.51 1.30
CA LEU A 44 9.13 -6.23 1.51
C LEU A 44 8.24 -6.24 2.75
N ILE A 45 7.54 -7.34 3.03
CA ILE A 45 6.74 -7.50 4.26
C ILE A 45 7.62 -7.37 5.50
N ASP A 46 8.80 -8.00 5.50
CA ASP A 46 9.71 -7.94 6.65
C ASP A 46 10.26 -6.53 6.85
N ARG A 47 10.55 -5.81 5.77
CA ARG A 47 11.00 -4.41 5.80
C ARG A 47 9.92 -3.48 6.35
N VAL A 48 8.67 -3.67 5.93
CA VAL A 48 7.51 -2.93 6.46
C VAL A 48 7.35 -3.16 7.97
N LYS A 49 7.47 -4.40 8.45
CA LYS A 49 7.42 -4.72 9.89
C LYS A 49 8.59 -4.13 10.68
N GLN A 50 9.77 -4.09 10.09
CA GLN A 50 10.97 -3.49 10.70
C GLN A 50 10.89 -1.97 10.76
N GLY A 51 10.08 -1.35 9.89
CA GLY A 51 9.95 0.10 9.79
C GLY A 51 11.25 0.77 9.32
N ASP A 52 12.06 0.07 8.54
CA ASP A 52 13.26 0.66 7.92
C ASP A 52 12.89 1.60 6.77
N GLU A 53 13.86 2.27 6.18
CA GLU A 53 13.61 3.27 5.13
C GLU A 53 12.89 2.66 3.91
N LEU A 54 13.24 1.42 3.54
CA LEU A 54 12.55 0.70 2.47
C LEU A 54 11.11 0.36 2.88
N GLY A 55 10.88 -0.09 4.12
CA GLY A 55 9.55 -0.38 4.67
C GLY A 55 8.65 0.85 4.69
N LYS A 56 9.17 2.00 5.14
CA LYS A 56 8.44 3.29 5.13
C LYS A 56 8.08 3.71 3.71
N LYS A 57 9.04 3.62 2.78
CA LYS A 57 8.82 3.90 1.36
C LYS A 57 7.75 2.99 0.76
N MET A 58 7.73 1.71 1.13
CA MET A 58 6.68 0.80 0.70
C MET A 58 5.30 1.19 1.22
N ILE A 59 5.19 1.65 2.48
CA ILE A 59 3.92 2.17 3.01
C ILE A 59 3.44 3.37 2.18
N GLU A 60 4.33 4.31 1.86
CA GLU A 60 4.01 5.48 1.04
C GLU A 60 3.51 5.08 -0.35
N VAL A 61 4.26 4.25 -1.07
CA VAL A 61 3.92 3.77 -2.41
C VAL A 61 2.55 3.08 -2.43
N GLU A 62 2.28 2.23 -1.44
CA GLU A 62 1.05 1.44 -1.39
C GLU A 62 -0.17 2.30 -1.04
N LEU A 63 0.00 3.28 -0.15
CA LEU A 63 -1.08 4.24 0.14
C LEU A 63 -1.35 5.15 -1.05
N ASP A 64 -0.32 5.59 -1.77
CA ASP A 64 -0.50 6.42 -2.97
C ASP A 64 -1.20 5.64 -4.08
N TYR A 65 -0.85 4.37 -4.28
CA TYR A 65 -1.59 3.48 -5.16
C TYR A 65 -3.07 3.41 -4.77
N LEU A 66 -3.39 3.14 -3.49
CA LEU A 66 -4.78 3.04 -3.02
C LEU A 66 -5.55 4.37 -3.18
N ARG A 67 -4.91 5.50 -2.94
CA ARG A 67 -5.50 6.83 -3.16
C ARG A 67 -5.78 7.08 -4.64
N SER A 68 -4.85 6.71 -5.52
CA SER A 68 -5.05 6.86 -6.96
C SER A 68 -6.26 6.07 -7.47
N LEU A 69 -6.56 4.91 -6.88
CA LEU A 69 -7.75 4.13 -7.25
C LEU A 69 -9.05 4.88 -6.93
N LYS A 70 -9.09 5.62 -5.81
CA LYS A 70 -10.25 6.45 -5.44
C LYS A 70 -10.47 7.54 -6.48
N ASP A 71 -9.41 8.18 -6.93
CA ASP A 71 -9.50 9.30 -7.88
C ASP A 71 -9.87 8.79 -9.29
N ILE A 72 -9.23 7.70 -9.75
CA ILE A 72 -9.63 7.00 -10.99
C ILE A 72 -11.12 6.62 -10.97
N THR A 73 -11.61 6.11 -9.83
CA THR A 73 -13.02 5.72 -9.70
C THR A 73 -13.96 6.92 -9.79
N LYS A 74 -13.57 8.09 -9.29
CA LYS A 74 -14.38 9.31 -9.43
C LYS A 74 -14.38 9.79 -10.87
N ASP A 75 -13.24 9.81 -11.53
CA ASP A 75 -13.15 10.29 -12.92
C ASP A 75 -13.96 9.41 -13.88
N ILE A 76 -14.01 8.09 -13.63
CA ILE A 76 -14.81 7.16 -14.44
C ILE A 76 -16.31 7.25 -14.14
N LEU A 77 -16.71 7.55 -12.89
CA LEU A 77 -18.12 7.54 -12.46
C LEU A 77 -18.77 8.94 -12.39
N ALA A 78 -18.00 10.02 -12.52
CA ALA A 78 -18.50 11.40 -12.46
C ALA A 78 -18.79 12.01 -13.84
N ASP A 79 -18.64 11.23 -14.92
CA ASP A 79 -18.96 11.61 -16.30
C ASP A 79 -20.42 11.27 -16.73
N GLU A 80 -21.34 11.04 -15.78
CA GLU A 80 -22.80 10.92 -16.02
C GLU A 80 -23.61 12.13 -15.52
#